data_AF-A0A538GRA4-F1
#
_entry.id   AF-A0A538GRA4-F1
#
_cell.length_a   1.000
_cell.length_b   1.000
_cell.length_c   1.000
_cell.angle_alpha   90.00
_cell.angle_beta   90.00
_cell.angle_gamma   90.00
#
_symmetry.space_group_name_H-M   'P 1'
#
loop_
_entity.id
_entity.type
_entity.pdbx_description
1 polymer ?
#
loop_
_entity_poly.entity_id
_entity_poly.type
_entity_poly.pdbx_seq_one_letter_code
_entity_poly.pdbx_strand_id
1 'polypeptide(L)'
;MWSGQVAFPPVIHPRVDELLENVDSRYALVIVAAKRARQINNYHHQLGEGTFDQFLPPLVESRSKNYLTMSLEEISEGKIKYTYPK
;
A
#
# COMPACT_ATOMS: atom_id res chain seq x y z
N MET A 1 -17.07 17.67 33.31
CA MET A 1 -17.22 17.41 31.87
C MET A 1 -15.84 17.27 31.25
N TRP A 2 -15.37 16.05 31.05
CA TRP A 2 -14.23 15.75 30.18
C TRP A 2 -14.57 14.43 29.47
N SER A 3 -15.21 14.54 28.31
CA SER A 3 -15.49 13.40 27.42
C SER A 3 -14.71 13.60 26.13
N GLY A 4 -13.38 13.54 26.22
CA GLY A 4 -12.52 13.36 25.05
C GLY A 4 -12.24 11.87 24.91
N GLN A 5 -13.00 11.16 24.07
CA GLN A 5 -12.60 9.81 23.66
C GLN A 5 -11.31 9.94 22.86
N VAL A 6 -10.19 9.53 23.47
CA VAL A 6 -8.93 9.35 22.75
C VAL A 6 -9.13 8.11 21.88
N ALA A 7 -9.47 8.30 20.61
CA ALA A 7 -9.53 7.20 19.66
C ALA A 7 -8.12 6.67 19.46
N PHE A 8 -7.82 5.50 20.01
CA PHE A 8 -6.59 4.79 19.68
C PHE A 8 -6.62 4.45 18.19
N PRO A 9 -5.54 4.72 17.44
CA PRO A 9 -5.47 4.25 16.07
C PRO A 9 -5.69 2.72 16.09
N PRO A 10 -6.51 2.18 15.19
CA PRO A 10 -6.77 0.76 15.16
C PRO A 10 -5.45 -0.01 15.06
N VAL A 11 -5.37 -1.13 15.77
CA VAL A 11 -4.16 -2.01 15.81
C VAL A 11 -3.77 -2.48 14.40
N ILE A 12 -4.73 -2.48 13.46
CA ILE A 12 -4.56 -2.84 12.06
C ILE A 12 -5.04 -1.67 11.20
N HIS A 13 -4.15 -1.10 10.39
CA HIS A 13 -4.44 -0.02 9.44
C HIS A 13 -3.64 -0.29 8.15
N PRO A 14 -4.23 -0.10 6.94
CA PRO A 14 -5.67 0.09 6.62
C PRO A 14 -6.57 -1.03 7.08
N ARG A 15 -7.88 -0.73 7.24
CA ARG A 15 -8.84 -1.78 7.58
C ARG A 15 -9.00 -2.73 6.40
N VAL A 16 -9.24 -4.01 6.69
CA VAL A 16 -9.46 -5.01 5.63
C VAL A 16 -10.67 -4.67 4.77
N ASP A 17 -11.72 -4.10 5.36
CA ASP A 17 -12.93 -3.71 4.63
C ASP A 17 -12.62 -2.65 3.55
N GLU A 18 -11.84 -1.61 3.89
CA GLU A 18 -11.38 -0.55 2.97
C GLU A 18 -10.50 -1.10 1.83
N LEU A 19 -9.69 -2.12 2.15
CA LEU A 19 -8.85 -2.78 1.16
C LEU A 19 -9.69 -3.60 0.17
N LEU A 20 -10.74 -4.27 0.64
CA LEU A 20 -11.61 -5.10 -0.20
C LEU A 20 -12.58 -4.29 -1.06
N GLU A 21 -12.77 -3.00 -0.80
CA GLU A 21 -13.49 -2.09 -1.72
C GLU A 21 -12.73 -1.86 -3.03
N ASN A 22 -11.41 -2.03 -3.02
CA ASN A 22 -10.53 -1.74 -4.15
C ASN A 22 -9.96 -3.02 -4.82
N VAL A 23 -10.31 -4.21 -4.33
CA VAL A 23 -9.74 -5.48 -4.78
C VAL A 23 -10.79 -6.59 -4.74
N ASP A 24 -10.84 -7.42 -5.78
CA ASP A 24 -11.88 -8.43 -6.03
C ASP A 24 -11.95 -9.54 -4.96
N SER A 25 -10.85 -9.85 -4.28
CA SER A 25 -10.81 -10.90 -3.25
C SER A 25 -9.63 -10.78 -2.30
N ARG A 26 -9.68 -11.47 -1.16
CA ARG A 26 -8.57 -11.56 -0.20
C ARG A 26 -7.30 -12.15 -0.83
N TYR A 27 -7.43 -13.10 -1.74
CA TYR A 27 -6.28 -13.67 -2.47
C TYR A 27 -5.66 -12.66 -3.43
N ALA A 28 -6.50 -11.94 -4.17
CA ALA A 28 -6.05 -10.85 -5.04
C ALA A 28 -5.33 -9.77 -4.21
N LEU A 29 -5.87 -9.39 -3.05
CA LEU A 29 -5.27 -8.41 -2.14
C LEU A 29 -3.83 -8.80 -1.76
N VAL A 30 -3.62 -10.06 -1.35
CA VAL A 30 -2.28 -10.56 -1.00
C VAL A 30 -1.31 -10.45 -2.17
N ILE A 31 -1.74 -10.87 -3.37
CA ILE A 31 -0.87 -10.87 -4.56
C ILE A 31 -0.55 -9.45 -5.02
N VAL A 32 -1.57 -8.58 -5.10
CA VAL A 32 -1.44 -7.19 -5.54
C VAL A 32 -0.56 -6.42 -4.56
N ALA A 33 -0.82 -6.53 -3.25
CA ALA A 33 -0.04 -5.86 -2.23
C ALA A 33 1.43 -6.31 -2.25
N ALA A 34 1.70 -7.61 -2.37
CA ALA A 34 3.05 -8.14 -2.43
C ALA A 34 3.81 -7.71 -3.69
N LYS A 35 3.16 -7.72 -4.86
CA LYS A 35 3.77 -7.25 -6.12
C LYS A 35 4.11 -5.77 -6.05
N ARG A 36 3.20 -4.94 -5.56
CA ARG A 36 3.43 -3.50 -5.46
C ARG A 36 4.50 -3.15 -4.43
N ALA A 37 4.54 -3.84 -3.28
CA ALA A 37 5.61 -3.67 -2.31
C ALA A 37 7.00 -3.95 -2.90
N ARG A 38 7.13 -4.95 -3.79
CA ARG A 38 8.38 -5.22 -4.52
C ARG A 38 8.74 -4.11 -5.51
N GLN A 39 7.75 -3.52 -6.18
CA GLN A 39 7.99 -2.37 -7.07
C GLN A 39 8.54 -1.17 -6.29
N ILE A 40 7.93 -0.85 -5.14
CA ILE A 40 8.40 0.23 -4.26
C ILE A 40 9.82 -0.06 -3.76
N ASN A 41 10.09 -1.30 -3.34
CA ASN A 41 11.43 -1.71 -2.92
C ASN A 41 12.47 -1.53 -4.04
N ASN A 42 12.14 -1.98 -5.25
CA ASN A 42 13.04 -1.87 -6.40
C ASN A 42 13.27 -0.41 -6.80
N TYR A 43 12.24 0.45 -6.72
CA TYR A 43 12.40 1.88 -6.93
C TYR A 43 13.45 2.48 -5.99
N HIS A 44 13.42 2.15 -4.70
CA HIS A 44 14.41 2.66 -3.75
C HIS A 44 15.82 2.12 -4.01
N HIS A 45 15.96 0.88 -4.50
CA HIS A 45 17.27 0.34 -4.91
C HIS A 45 17.80 1.10 -6.15
N GLN A 46 16.97 1.29 -7.16
CA GLN A 46 17.32 2.03 -8.39
C GLN A 46 17.70 3.49 -8.11
N LEU A 47 16.98 4.14 -7.19
CA LEU A 47 17.31 5.49 -6.72
C LEU A 47 18.72 5.57 -6.13
N GLY A 48 19.16 4.54 -5.40
CA GLY A 48 20.52 4.45 -4.86
C GLY A 48 21.59 4.19 -5.92
N GLU A 49 21.24 3.47 -6.99
CA GLU A 49 22.12 3.15 -8.12
C GLU A 49 22.14 4.26 -9.19
N GLY A 50 21.26 5.27 -9.10
CA GLY A 50 21.17 6.39 -10.03
C GLY A 50 20.46 6.06 -11.36
N THR A 51 19.70 4.97 -11.41
CA THR A 51 18.85 4.57 -12.55
C THR A 51 17.38 4.86 -12.23
N PHE A 52 16.58 5.31 -13.21
CA PHE A 52 15.25 5.87 -12.92
C PHE A 52 14.09 5.30 -13.74
N ASP A 53 14.28 4.18 -14.42
CA ASP A 53 13.46 3.94 -15.62
C ASP A 53 12.36 2.87 -15.47
N GLN A 54 12.34 2.06 -14.40
CA GLN A 54 11.46 0.88 -14.36
C GLN A 54 10.32 0.90 -13.33
N PHE A 55 10.49 1.51 -12.16
CA PHE A 55 9.49 1.43 -11.09
C PHE A 55 9.06 2.80 -10.59
N LEU A 56 7.77 2.92 -10.27
CA LEU A 56 7.19 4.16 -9.74
C LEU A 56 7.44 4.29 -8.23
N PRO A 57 7.68 5.52 -7.72
CA PRO A 57 7.77 5.80 -6.28
C PRO A 57 6.47 5.43 -5.55
N PRO A 58 6.49 5.40 -4.21
CA PRO A 58 5.26 5.43 -3.41
C PRO A 58 4.32 6.54 -3.89
N LEU A 59 3.05 6.20 -4.07
CA LEU A 59 2.00 7.10 -4.57
C LEU A 59 1.23 7.79 -3.45
N VAL A 60 1.45 7.40 -2.20
CA VAL A 60 0.85 8.00 -1.00
C VAL A 60 1.95 8.35 0.00
N GLU A 61 1.74 9.42 0.76
CA GLU A 61 2.56 9.76 1.91
C GLU A 61 2.29 8.80 3.07
N SER A 62 3.19 7.84 3.26
CA SER A 62 3.14 6.90 4.39
C SER A 62 3.95 7.39 5.58
N ARG A 63 3.43 7.16 6.78
CA ARG A 63 4.20 7.29 8.03
C ARG A 63 5.09 6.08 8.29
N SER A 64 4.86 4.98 7.59
CA SER A 64 5.61 3.73 7.72
C SER A 64 6.76 3.70 6.73
N LYS A 65 7.87 3.05 7.11
CA LYS A 65 8.96 2.70 6.17
C LYS A 65 8.80 1.30 5.58
N ASN A 66 7.76 0.57 5.99
CA ASN A 66 7.51 -0.78 5.49
C ASN A 66 6.78 -0.70 4.13
N TYR A 67 7.41 -1.24 3.09
CA TYR A 67 6.86 -1.20 1.72
C TYR A 67 5.53 -1.93 1.56
N LEU A 68 5.26 -2.95 2.38
CA LEU A 68 3.96 -3.61 2.39
C LEU A 68 2.89 -2.69 2.99
N THR A 69 3.21 -1.96 4.05
CA THR A 69 2.28 -0.96 4.62
C THR A 69 1.95 0.12 3.60
N MET A 70 2.97 0.68 2.93
CA MET A 70 2.77 1.67 1.85
C MET A 70 1.88 1.12 0.73
N SER A 71 2.14 -0.12 0.29
CA SER A 71 1.35 -0.81 -0.73
C SER A 71 -0.12 -0.99 -0.32
N LEU A 72 -0.39 -1.33 0.94
CA LEU A 72 -1.75 -1.43 1.46
C LEU A 72 -2.44 -0.06 1.53
N GLU A 73 -1.73 1.00 1.93
CA GLU A 73 -2.26 2.38 1.93
C GLU A 73 -2.62 2.84 0.51
N GLU A 74 -1.75 2.59 -0.47
CA GLU A 74 -2.04 2.87 -1.90
C GLU A 74 -3.26 2.12 -2.43
N ILE A 75 -3.45 0.86 -2.01
CA ILE A 75 -4.63 0.07 -2.36
C ILE A 75 -5.88 0.66 -1.71
N SER A 76 -5.82 1.03 -0.42
CA SER A 76 -6.97 1.63 0.27
C SER A 76 -7.42 2.97 -0.32
N GLU A 77 -6.48 3.76 -0.87
CA GLU A 77 -6.80 5.00 -1.59
C GLU A 77 -7.19 4.79 -3.07
N GLY A 78 -7.29 3.53 -3.53
CA GLY A 78 -7.66 3.20 -4.90
C GLY A 78 -6.64 3.63 -5.96
N LYS A 79 -5.38 3.89 -5.57
CA LYS A 79 -4.30 4.31 -6.48
C LYS A 79 -3.76 3.16 -7.33
N ILE A 80 -4.03 1.91 -6.92
CA ILE A 80 -3.55 0.71 -7.60
C ILE A 80 -4.65 0.12 -8.47
N LYS A 81 -4.29 -0.18 -9.72
CA LYS A 81 -5.09 -0.96 -10.66
C LYS A 81 -4.31 -2.20 -11.06
N TYR A 82 -5.01 -3.33 -11.17
CA TYR A 82 -4.42 -4.59 -11.60
C TYR A 82 -5.36 -5.27 -12.60
N THR A 83 -4.79 -6.15 -13.41
CA THR A 83 -5.54 -6.96 -14.37
C THR A 83 -5.09 -8.41 -14.25
N TYR A 84 -5.99 -9.33 -14.59
CA TYR A 84 -5.62 -10.72 -14.79
C TYR A 84 -5.09 -10.87 -16.21
N PRO A 85 -3.94 -11.55 -16.42
CA PRO A 85 -3.49 -11.88 -17.76
C PRO A 85 -4.58 -12.71 -18.45
N LYS A 86 -4.87 -12.36 -19.71
CA LYS A 86 -5.78 -13.12 -20.57
C LYS A 86 -5.15 -14.43 -21.01
#